data_AF-A0A814CQY1-F1
#
_entry.id   AF-A0A814CQY1-F1
#
_cell.length_a   1.000
_cell.length_b   1.000
_cell.length_c   1.000
_cell.angle_alpha   90.00
_cell.angle_beta   90.00
_cell.angle_gamma   90.00
#
_symmetry.space_group_name_H-M   'P 1'
#
loop_
_entity.id
_entity.type
_entity.pdbx_description
1 polymer ?
#
loop_
_entity_poly.entity_id
_entity_poly.type
_entity_poly.pdbx_seq_one_letter_code
_entity_poly.pdbx_strand_id
1 'polypeptide(L)'
;MHDAIDHYRVLDTSMVMFDENVHTVDEHAKELLEEHTAISTDEVVPVTVAGDGDCLFHSLQTFYPTMSINELRARCIDELCTHEQYYETIKTEMGLDIVDDESVQNHVLRIINNQQYTGVLTFAALSTVIGQPIESIYPSVNENDAYCEVLNTVFIPRNKQLSSSETPTRIMWPGPEKEVDIIS
;
A
#
# COMPACT_ATOMS: atom_id res chain seq x y z
N MET A 1 -20.16 14.50 -9.34
CA MET A 1 -18.95 14.71 -8.51
C MET A 1 -17.78 13.88 -9.04
N HIS A 2 -18.03 12.70 -9.65
CA HIS A 2 -17.04 11.91 -10.40
C HIS A 2 -16.20 12.72 -11.40
N ASP A 3 -16.83 13.58 -12.22
CA ASP A 3 -16.09 14.33 -13.24
C ASP A 3 -15.00 15.28 -12.69
N ALA A 4 -15.01 15.67 -11.42
CA ALA A 4 -14.04 16.66 -10.94
C ALA A 4 -12.66 16.07 -10.63
N ILE A 5 -12.59 14.79 -10.23
CA ILE A 5 -11.36 14.15 -9.75
C ILE A 5 -10.61 13.47 -10.90
N ASP A 6 -11.34 12.84 -11.83
CA ASP A 6 -10.76 12.11 -12.97
C ASP A 6 -10.05 12.99 -14.01
N HIS A 7 -10.39 14.28 -14.11
CA HIS A 7 -9.76 15.19 -15.07
C HIS A 7 -8.35 15.63 -14.66
N TYR A 8 -7.98 15.45 -13.39
CA TYR A 8 -6.63 15.75 -12.91
C TYR A 8 -5.82 14.47 -12.86
N ARG A 9 -5.22 14.13 -14.00
CA ARG A 9 -4.16 13.11 -14.08
C ARG A 9 -3.13 13.43 -13.00
N VAL A 10 -2.74 12.44 -12.20
CA VAL A 10 -1.57 12.56 -11.33
C VAL A 10 -0.38 12.75 -12.27
N LEU A 11 0.07 13.99 -12.42
CA LEU A 11 1.20 14.36 -13.27
C LEU A 11 2.54 14.19 -12.53
N ASP A 12 2.49 13.75 -11.29
CA ASP A 12 3.66 13.71 -10.43
C ASP A 12 4.54 12.52 -10.78
N THR A 13 5.78 12.80 -11.16
CA THR A 13 6.84 11.80 -11.23
C THR A 13 7.16 11.38 -9.81
N SER A 14 6.96 10.10 -9.50
CA SER A 14 7.39 9.48 -8.24
C SER A 14 8.81 9.93 -7.87
N MET A 15 9.03 10.30 -6.61
CA MET A 15 10.38 10.40 -6.06
C MET A 15 10.95 9.00 -5.90
N VAL A 16 11.66 8.53 -6.93
CA VAL A 16 12.28 7.19 -6.93
C VAL A 16 13.56 7.14 -6.07
N MET A 17 14.06 8.30 -5.61
CA MET A 17 15.36 8.40 -4.93
C MET A 17 15.20 8.70 -3.43
N PHE A 18 15.85 7.88 -2.61
CA PHE A 18 16.05 8.16 -1.19
C PHE A 18 16.91 9.42 -1.01
N ASP A 19 16.49 10.33 -0.13
CA ASP A 19 17.25 11.52 0.28
C ASP A 19 17.45 11.49 1.79
N GLU A 20 18.69 11.33 2.24
CA GLU A 20 19.06 11.28 3.66
C GLU A 20 18.75 12.58 4.44
N ASN A 21 18.50 13.70 3.76
CA ASN A 21 18.12 14.96 4.39
C ASN A 21 16.61 15.04 4.64
N VAL A 22 15.81 14.19 4.00
CA VAL A 22 14.35 14.20 4.04
C VAL A 22 13.82 12.93 4.70
N HIS A 23 14.46 11.79 4.45
CA HIS A 23 14.04 10.47 4.87
C HIS A 23 14.92 9.95 6.01
N THR A 24 14.29 9.23 6.93
CA THR A 24 14.97 8.47 7.98
C THR A 24 14.84 6.99 7.65
N VAL A 25 15.93 6.23 7.81
CA VAL A 25 15.91 4.78 7.61
C VAL A 25 15.15 4.13 8.77
N ASP A 26 14.23 3.23 8.44
CA ASP A 26 13.60 2.36 9.42
C ASP A 26 14.47 1.11 9.63
N GLU A 27 15.31 1.13 10.67
CA GLU A 27 16.25 0.05 10.95
C GLU A 27 15.54 -1.27 11.30
N HIS A 28 14.38 -1.21 11.96
CA HIS A 28 13.62 -2.42 12.27
C HIS A 28 13.06 -3.05 10.98
N ALA A 29 12.46 -2.23 10.12
CA ALA A 29 12.02 -2.67 8.81
C ALA A 29 13.18 -3.23 7.96
N LYS A 30 14.38 -2.68 8.09
CA LYS A 30 15.58 -3.17 7.42
C LYS A 30 15.99 -4.55 7.91
N GLU A 31 16.02 -4.78 9.21
CA GLU A 31 16.26 -6.10 9.80
C GLU A 31 15.23 -7.13 9.29
N LEU A 32 13.95 -6.76 9.25
CA LEU A 32 12.89 -7.62 8.71
C LEU A 32 13.08 -7.95 7.23
N LEU A 33 13.52 -6.99 6.42
CA LEU A 33 13.83 -7.23 5.01
C LEU A 33 14.98 -8.23 4.86
N GLU A 34 16.07 -8.06 5.63
CA GLU A 34 17.26 -8.91 5.60
C GLU A 34 16.97 -10.35 6.03
N GLU A 35 16.17 -10.52 7.07
CA GLU A 35 15.97 -11.84 7.70
C GLU A 35 14.75 -12.61 7.16
N HIS A 36 13.74 -11.90 6.66
CA HIS A 36 12.41 -12.47 6.43
C HIS A 36 11.83 -12.24 5.04
N THR A 37 12.60 -11.67 4.11
CA THR A 37 12.19 -11.49 2.72
C THR A 37 13.27 -11.97 1.74
N ALA A 38 12.91 -12.13 0.47
CA ALA A 38 13.86 -12.47 -0.59
C ALA A 38 14.46 -11.22 -1.28
N ILE A 39 14.15 -10.02 -0.79
CA ILE A 39 14.54 -8.76 -1.42
C ILE A 39 15.96 -8.40 -0.96
N SER A 40 16.82 -8.05 -1.91
CA SER A 40 18.18 -7.60 -1.61
C SER A 40 18.15 -6.21 -0.98
N THR A 41 18.83 -6.04 0.16
CA THR A 41 18.96 -4.73 0.83
C THR A 41 19.78 -3.71 0.06
N ASP A 42 20.57 -4.14 -0.92
CA ASP A 42 21.27 -3.21 -1.82
C ASP A 42 20.30 -2.53 -2.81
N GLU A 43 19.07 -3.04 -2.94
CA GLU A 43 18.08 -2.54 -3.90
C GLU A 43 17.01 -1.63 -3.27
N VAL A 44 16.86 -1.66 -1.95
CA VAL A 44 15.79 -0.97 -1.23
C VAL A 44 16.28 -0.37 0.07
N VAL A 45 15.74 0.81 0.42
CA VAL A 45 15.97 1.45 1.72
C VAL A 45 14.61 1.67 2.35
N PRO A 46 14.25 0.95 3.44
CA PRO A 46 12.99 1.19 4.14
C PRO A 46 13.04 2.55 4.83
N VAL A 47 11.97 3.32 4.68
CA VAL A 47 11.84 4.66 5.23
C VAL A 47 10.85 4.63 6.39
N THR A 48 11.14 5.37 7.46
CA THR A 48 10.23 5.53 8.60
C THR A 48 8.96 6.25 8.18
N VAL A 49 7.81 5.72 8.60
CA VAL A 49 6.49 6.26 8.30
C VAL A 49 5.70 6.47 9.59
N ALA A 50 4.83 7.48 9.62
CA ALA A 50 3.98 7.73 10.79
C ALA A 50 2.98 6.58 11.03
N GLY A 51 2.98 6.03 12.25
CA GLY A 51 2.09 4.94 12.70
C GLY A 51 0.80 5.45 13.36
N ASP A 52 0.06 6.35 12.72
CA ASP A 52 -1.17 6.96 13.27
C ASP A 52 -2.48 6.32 12.78
N GLY A 53 -2.38 5.13 12.18
CA GLY A 53 -3.49 4.43 11.53
C GLY A 53 -3.65 4.76 10.05
N ASP A 54 -2.97 5.79 9.53
CA ASP A 54 -2.96 6.16 8.10
C ASP A 54 -1.62 5.82 7.42
N CYS A 55 -0.86 4.89 7.99
CA CYS A 55 0.52 4.59 7.58
C CYS A 55 0.65 4.26 6.09
N LEU A 56 -0.32 3.57 5.46
CA LEU A 56 -0.28 3.32 4.02
C LEU A 56 -0.29 4.62 3.19
N PHE A 57 -1.14 5.58 3.57
CA PHE A 57 -1.20 6.86 2.86
C PHE A 57 0.04 7.70 3.13
N HIS A 58 0.57 7.68 4.36
CA HIS A 58 1.85 8.31 4.67
C HIS A 58 2.99 7.70 3.86
N SER A 59 3.05 6.37 3.73
CA SER A 59 4.04 5.67 2.91
C SER A 59 4.04 6.17 1.47
N LEU A 60 2.86 6.29 0.86
CA LEU A 60 2.75 6.82 -0.50
C LEU A 60 3.07 8.31 -0.57
N GLN A 61 2.65 9.12 0.41
CA GLN A 61 3.00 10.54 0.42
C GLN A 61 4.51 10.77 0.40
N THR A 62 5.30 9.91 1.03
CA THR A 62 6.77 9.95 0.95
C THR A 62 7.27 9.85 -0.50
N PHE A 63 6.64 9.03 -1.34
CA PHE A 63 6.99 8.90 -2.77
C PHE A 63 6.32 9.94 -3.67
N TYR A 64 5.20 10.51 -3.23
CA TYR A 64 4.36 11.46 -3.98
C TYR A 64 4.09 12.71 -3.12
N PRO A 65 5.14 13.49 -2.78
CA PRO A 65 5.06 14.56 -1.78
C PRO A 65 4.14 15.72 -2.18
N THR A 66 3.78 15.86 -3.46
CA THR A 66 2.83 16.89 -3.89
C THR A 66 1.38 16.52 -3.58
N MET A 67 1.09 15.24 -3.34
CA MET A 67 -0.24 14.76 -2.98
C MET A 67 -0.41 14.77 -1.47
N SER A 68 -1.49 15.39 -1.01
CA SER A 68 -1.85 15.28 0.41
C SER A 68 -2.45 13.90 0.72
N ILE A 69 -2.31 13.44 1.96
CA ILE A 69 -2.95 12.21 2.46
C ILE A 69 -4.46 12.22 2.19
N ASN A 70 -5.12 13.36 2.43
CA ASN A 70 -6.56 13.50 2.19
C ASN A 70 -6.92 13.39 0.71
N GLU A 71 -6.04 13.87 -0.18
CA GLU A 71 -6.22 13.72 -1.62
C GLU A 71 -6.04 12.28 -2.06
N LEU A 72 -4.98 11.59 -1.61
CA LEU A 72 -4.77 10.16 -1.87
C LEU A 72 -5.97 9.34 -1.40
N ARG A 73 -6.45 9.60 -0.18
CA ARG A 73 -7.63 8.94 0.38
C ARG A 73 -8.89 9.20 -0.44
N ALA A 74 -9.17 10.46 -0.77
CA ALA A 74 -10.35 10.82 -1.54
C ALA A 74 -10.36 10.17 -2.93
N ARG A 75 -9.22 10.17 -3.63
CA ARG A 75 -9.05 9.51 -4.93
C ARG A 75 -9.19 7.99 -4.82
N CYS A 76 -8.64 7.38 -3.77
CA CYS A 76 -8.79 5.95 -3.51
C CYS A 76 -10.26 5.55 -3.31
N ILE A 77 -11.00 6.30 -2.48
CA ILE A 77 -12.43 6.09 -2.27
C ILE A 77 -13.20 6.23 -3.59
N ASP A 78 -12.93 7.29 -4.35
CA ASP A 78 -13.59 7.53 -5.64
C ASP A 78 -13.33 6.38 -6.63
N GLU A 79 -12.09 5.91 -6.74
CA GLU A 79 -11.72 4.77 -7.60
C GLU A 79 -12.44 3.47 -7.18
N LEU A 80 -12.48 3.17 -5.87
CA LEU A 80 -13.18 1.98 -5.34
C LEU A 80 -14.70 2.05 -5.58
N CYS A 81 -15.32 3.19 -5.32
CA CYS A 81 -16.76 3.39 -5.54
C CYS A 81 -17.13 3.34 -7.02
N THR A 82 -16.32 3.94 -7.89
CA THR A 82 -16.58 3.99 -9.33
C THR A 82 -16.47 2.61 -9.98
N HIS A 83 -15.52 1.79 -9.50
CA HIS A 83 -15.17 0.51 -10.11
C HIS A 83 -15.41 -0.68 -9.16
N GLU A 84 -16.46 -0.61 -8.34
CA GLU A 84 -16.78 -1.61 -7.30
C GLU A 84 -16.74 -3.05 -7.83
N GLN A 85 -17.42 -3.33 -8.95
CA GLN A 85 -17.47 -4.68 -9.54
C GLN A 85 -16.10 -5.21 -9.96
N TYR A 86 -15.21 -4.33 -10.42
CA TYR A 86 -13.84 -4.70 -10.77
C TYR A 86 -13.07 -5.13 -9.52
N TYR A 87 -13.16 -4.35 -8.44
CA TYR A 87 -12.46 -4.67 -7.19
C TYR A 87 -13.02 -5.91 -6.49
N GLU A 88 -14.33 -6.17 -6.57
CA GLU A 88 -14.90 -7.44 -6.10
C GLU A 88 -14.35 -8.64 -6.89
N THR A 89 -14.20 -8.49 -8.21
CA THR A 89 -13.62 -9.54 -9.06
C THR A 89 -12.15 -9.77 -8.72
N ILE A 90 -11.36 -8.70 -8.61
CA ILE A 90 -9.94 -8.77 -8.22
C ILE A 90 -9.78 -9.43 -6.86
N LYS A 91 -10.64 -9.10 -5.89
CA LYS A 91 -10.63 -9.70 -4.56
C LYS A 91 -10.71 -11.23 -4.63
N THR A 92 -11.66 -11.75 -5.40
CA THR A 92 -11.84 -13.20 -5.57
C THR A 92 -10.74 -13.84 -6.41
N GLU A 93 -10.35 -13.23 -7.53
CA GLU A 93 -9.35 -13.80 -8.45
C GLU A 93 -7.96 -13.90 -7.82
N MET A 94 -7.59 -12.93 -6.97
CA MET A 94 -6.31 -12.91 -6.27
C MET A 94 -6.36 -13.58 -4.89
N GLY A 95 -7.51 -14.12 -4.47
CA GLY A 95 -7.67 -14.75 -3.15
C GLY A 95 -7.54 -13.77 -1.98
N LEU A 96 -7.78 -12.48 -2.21
CA LEU A 96 -7.68 -11.44 -1.19
C LEU A 96 -8.77 -11.57 -0.12
N ASP A 97 -9.86 -12.27 -0.43
CA ASP A 97 -10.95 -12.61 0.49
C ASP A 97 -10.50 -13.51 1.66
N ILE A 98 -9.36 -14.20 1.53
CA ILE A 98 -8.73 -14.94 2.62
C ILE A 98 -8.19 -14.00 3.70
N VAL A 99 -7.78 -12.78 3.31
CA VAL A 99 -7.21 -11.77 4.20
C VAL A 99 -8.25 -10.74 4.65
N ASP A 100 -9.12 -10.32 3.74
CA ASP A 100 -10.14 -9.29 3.97
C ASP A 100 -11.45 -9.72 3.29
N ASP A 101 -12.34 -10.35 4.06
CA ASP A 101 -13.59 -10.94 3.57
C ASP A 101 -14.73 -9.92 3.38
N GLU A 102 -14.47 -8.66 3.72
CA GLU A 102 -15.48 -7.60 3.63
C GLU A 102 -15.83 -7.22 2.18
N SER A 103 -17.02 -6.66 1.98
CA SER A 103 -17.40 -6.07 0.68
C SER A 103 -16.61 -4.79 0.41
N VAL A 104 -16.47 -4.43 -0.87
CA VAL A 104 -15.83 -3.16 -1.27
C VAL A 104 -16.50 -1.96 -0.60
N GLN A 105 -17.83 -2.01 -0.40
CA GLN A 105 -18.56 -0.93 0.30
C GLN A 105 -18.15 -0.80 1.78
N ASN A 106 -18.01 -1.92 2.49
CA ASN A 106 -17.54 -1.91 3.87
C ASN A 106 -16.09 -1.43 3.95
N HIS A 107 -15.26 -1.84 2.98
CA HIS A 107 -13.89 -1.36 2.83
C HIS A 107 -13.82 0.16 2.66
N VAL A 108 -14.65 0.72 1.78
CA VAL A 108 -14.75 2.18 1.60
C VAL A 108 -15.18 2.87 2.89
N LEU A 109 -16.17 2.34 3.61
CA LEU A 109 -16.60 2.90 4.90
C LEU A 109 -15.47 2.88 5.94
N ARG A 110 -14.63 1.84 5.94
CA ARG A 110 -13.43 1.75 6.79
C ARG A 110 -12.41 2.83 6.44
N ILE A 111 -12.14 3.06 5.14
CA ILE A 111 -11.22 4.13 4.70
C ILE A 111 -11.75 5.53 5.08
N ILE A 112 -13.07 5.75 5.00
CA ILE A 112 -13.72 7.02 5.39
C ILE A 112 -13.56 7.29 6.89
N ASN A 113 -13.60 6.25 7.71
CA ASN A 113 -13.36 6.33 9.13
C ASN A 113 -11.84 6.46 9.38
N ASN A 114 -11.34 7.70 9.24
CA ASN A 114 -9.93 8.07 9.48
C ASN A 114 -9.30 7.33 10.67
N GLN A 115 -7.99 7.01 10.57
CA GLN A 115 -7.21 6.29 11.59
C GLN A 115 -7.57 4.81 11.75
N GLN A 116 -8.33 4.23 10.81
CA GLN A 116 -8.51 2.79 10.73
C GLN A 116 -7.52 2.18 9.73
N TYR A 117 -7.09 0.96 10.05
CA TYR A 117 -6.26 0.16 9.17
C TYR A 117 -6.91 0.03 7.77
N THR A 118 -6.14 0.38 6.75
CA THR A 118 -6.50 0.17 5.35
C THR A 118 -6.14 -1.25 4.93
N GLY A 119 -7.09 -1.98 4.35
CA GLY A 119 -6.84 -3.35 3.90
C GLY A 119 -6.26 -3.43 2.49
N VAL A 120 -6.10 -4.67 2.00
CA VAL A 120 -5.39 -4.98 0.76
C VAL A 120 -6.02 -4.39 -0.51
N LEU A 121 -7.35 -4.19 -0.54
CA LEU A 121 -8.00 -3.53 -1.69
C LEU A 121 -7.57 -2.06 -1.86
N THR A 122 -7.13 -1.42 -0.77
CA THR A 122 -6.58 -0.06 -0.82
C THR A 122 -5.31 -0.02 -1.69
N PHE A 123 -4.49 -1.07 -1.72
CA PHE A 123 -3.34 -1.19 -2.64
C PHE A 123 -3.77 -1.19 -4.10
N ALA A 124 -4.71 -2.06 -4.43
CA ALA A 124 -5.17 -2.24 -5.79
C ALA A 124 -5.71 -0.91 -6.34
N ALA A 125 -6.53 -0.22 -5.54
CA ALA A 125 -7.04 1.10 -5.89
C ALA A 125 -5.93 2.15 -6.01
N LEU A 126 -5.01 2.22 -5.03
CA LEU A 126 -3.94 3.21 -5.05
C LEU A 126 -2.96 3.02 -6.21
N SER A 127 -2.68 1.78 -6.62
CA SER A 127 -1.88 1.52 -7.82
C SER A 127 -2.49 2.17 -9.06
N THR A 128 -3.82 2.14 -9.18
CA THR A 128 -4.56 2.81 -10.26
C THR A 128 -4.52 4.33 -10.10
N VAL A 129 -4.72 4.84 -8.88
CA VAL A 129 -4.71 6.28 -8.59
C VAL A 129 -3.37 6.93 -8.93
N ILE A 130 -2.26 6.33 -8.50
CA ILE A 130 -0.91 6.84 -8.78
C ILE A 130 -0.42 6.46 -10.19
N GLY A 131 -1.13 5.55 -10.87
CA GLY A 131 -0.78 5.08 -12.21
C GLY A 131 0.53 4.29 -12.25
N GLN A 132 0.90 3.62 -11.16
CA GLN A 132 2.13 2.83 -11.06
C GLN A 132 1.86 1.52 -10.29
N PRO A 133 2.52 0.40 -10.66
CA PRO A 133 2.44 -0.81 -9.87
C PRO A 133 2.85 -0.59 -8.41
N ILE A 134 2.14 -1.25 -7.49
CA ILE A 134 2.53 -1.31 -6.09
C ILE A 134 2.83 -2.76 -5.73
N GLU A 135 4.05 -3.02 -5.27
CA GLU A 135 4.46 -4.32 -4.73
C GLU A 135 4.28 -4.29 -3.22
N SER A 136 3.39 -5.15 -2.73
CA SER A 136 3.18 -5.35 -1.30
C SER A 136 4.18 -6.39 -0.80
N ILE A 137 4.87 -6.06 0.29
CA ILE A 137 5.88 -6.91 0.92
C ILE A 137 5.37 -7.27 2.32
N TYR A 138 5.16 -8.55 2.55
CA TYR A 138 4.68 -9.10 3.80
C TYR A 138 5.74 -10.07 4.36
N PRO A 139 6.52 -9.65 5.37
CA PRO A 139 7.56 -10.49 5.95
C PRO A 139 7.04 -11.83 6.45
N SER A 140 7.80 -12.89 6.22
CA SER A 140 7.43 -14.27 6.62
C SER A 140 7.30 -14.48 8.14
N VAL A 141 7.85 -13.57 8.96
CA VAL A 141 7.72 -13.63 10.43
C VAL A 141 6.30 -13.33 10.95
N ASN A 142 5.44 -12.75 10.10
CA ASN A 142 4.08 -12.35 10.43
C ASN A 142 3.11 -13.56 10.50
N GLU A 143 3.33 -14.51 11.43
CA GLU A 143 2.53 -15.65 11.97
C GLU A 143 1.44 -16.37 11.13
N ASN A 144 1.25 -16.07 9.85
CA ASN A 144 0.23 -16.69 9.02
C ASN A 144 0.75 -16.86 7.58
N ASP A 145 1.33 -18.03 7.33
CA ASP A 145 1.89 -18.41 6.02
C ASP A 145 0.86 -18.24 4.88
N ALA A 146 -0.43 -18.50 5.15
CA ALA A 146 -1.49 -18.37 4.14
C ALA A 146 -1.70 -16.92 3.70
N TYR A 147 -1.50 -15.94 4.59
CA TYR A 147 -1.58 -14.52 4.24
C TYR A 147 -0.32 -14.05 3.52
N CYS A 148 0.83 -14.62 3.88
CA CYS A 148 2.11 -14.28 3.27
C CYS A 148 2.10 -14.51 1.76
N GLU A 149 1.54 -15.63 1.28
CA GLU A 149 1.44 -15.91 -0.16
C GLU A 149 0.52 -14.94 -0.90
N VAL A 150 -0.58 -14.53 -0.27
CA VAL A 150 -1.58 -13.62 -0.87
C VAL A 150 -1.11 -12.16 -0.85
N LEU A 151 -0.46 -11.75 0.25
CA LEU A 151 -0.05 -10.36 0.49
C LEU A 151 1.30 -10.01 -0.14
N ASN A 152 2.16 -10.98 -0.45
CA ASN A 152 3.35 -10.77 -1.27
C ASN A 152 2.99 -10.77 -2.76
N THR A 153 2.34 -9.71 -3.23
CA THR A 153 1.84 -9.60 -4.60
C THR A 153 2.07 -8.21 -5.19
N VAL A 154 1.95 -8.11 -6.51
CA VAL A 154 2.07 -6.85 -7.25
C VAL A 154 0.70 -6.43 -7.77
N PHE A 155 0.23 -5.29 -7.28
CA PHE A 155 -0.99 -4.65 -7.73
C PHE A 155 -0.70 -3.80 -8.96
N ILE A 156 -1.32 -4.16 -10.08
CA ILE A 156 -1.14 -3.48 -11.35
C ILE A 156 -2.27 -2.47 -11.55
N PRO A 157 -1.97 -1.23 -12.02
CA PRO A 157 -2.99 -0.25 -12.33
C PRO A 157 -4.04 -0.82 -13.29
N ARG A 158 -5.33 -0.63 -12.97
CA ARG A 158 -6.45 -1.08 -13.81
C ARG A 158 -6.32 -0.55 -15.24
N ASN A 159 -5.87 0.69 -15.40
CA ASN A 159 -5.57 1.29 -16.69
C ASN A 159 -4.05 1.23 -16.99
N LYS A 160 -3.61 0.14 -17.61
CA LYS A 160 -2.19 -0.10 -17.96
C LYS A 160 -1.57 0.98 -18.85
N GLN A 161 -2.37 1.75 -19.60
CA GLN A 161 -1.86 2.84 -20.43
C GLN A 161 -1.33 4.02 -19.61
N LEU A 162 -1.62 4.06 -18.31
CA LEU A 162 -1.15 5.09 -17.40
C LEU A 162 0.18 4.76 -16.72
N SER A 163 0.71 3.53 -16.87
CA SER A 163 1.97 3.12 -16.26
C SER A 163 3.13 3.96 -16.80
N SER A 164 3.58 4.94 -16.00
CA SER A 164 4.70 5.82 -16.32
C SER A 164 6.05 5.16 -16.06
N SER A 165 6.07 4.14 -15.21
CA SER A 165 7.25 3.39 -14.77
C SER A 165 6.95 1.88 -14.76
N GLU A 166 7.95 1.06 -15.09
CA GLU A 166 7.89 -0.40 -14.92
C GLU A 166 8.28 -0.82 -13.48
N THR A 167 9.02 0.03 -12.75
CA THR A 167 9.47 -0.28 -11.39
C THR A 167 8.32 -0.06 -10.41
N PRO A 168 7.92 -1.05 -9.59
CA PRO A 168 6.85 -0.88 -8.63
C PRO A 168 7.26 0.02 -7.46
N THR A 169 6.29 0.73 -6.88
CA THR A 169 6.44 1.29 -5.53
C THR A 169 6.33 0.14 -4.54
N ARG A 170 7.34 -0.07 -3.70
CA ARG A 170 7.37 -1.16 -2.73
C ARG A 170 6.91 -0.67 -1.37
N ILE A 171 5.93 -1.36 -0.78
CA ILE A 171 5.43 -1.02 0.56
C ILE A 171 5.46 -2.28 1.41
N MET A 172 6.14 -2.20 2.54
CA MET A 172 6.23 -3.30 3.50
C MET A 172 5.24 -3.14 4.65
N TRP A 173 4.70 -4.28 5.10
CA TRP A 173 3.65 -4.40 6.10
C TRP A 173 4.17 -5.25 7.26
N PRO A 174 5.02 -4.70 8.14
CA PRO A 174 5.42 -5.42 9.34
C PRO A 174 4.17 -5.64 10.20
N GLY A 175 3.97 -6.88 10.64
CA GLY A 175 2.92 -7.18 11.62
C GLY A 175 3.19 -6.45 12.94
N PRO A 176 2.22 -6.45 13.88
CA PRO A 176 2.49 -5.92 15.21
C PRO A 176 3.70 -6.65 15.79
N GLU A 177 4.64 -5.90 16.38
CA GLU A 177 5.70 -6.48 17.18
C GLU A 177 5.06 -7.40 18.22
N LYS A 178 5.42 -8.68 18.22
CA LYS A 178 5.03 -9.54 19.32
C LYS A 178 5.71 -8.98 20.55
N GLU A 179 4.94 -8.55 21.53
CA GLU A 179 5.50 -8.32 22.86
C GLU A 179 6.17 -9.65 23.26
N VAL A 180 7.49 -9.63 23.31
CA VAL A 180 8.26 -10.76 23.80
C VAL A 180 7.86 -10.88 25.26
N ASP A 181 7.05 -11.89 25.59
CA ASP A 181 6.70 -12.21 26.97
C ASP A 181 8.00 -12.36 27.75
N ILE A 182 8.38 -11.31 28.51
CA ILE A 182 9.51 -11.37 29.42
C ILE A 182 9.05 -12.29 30.54
N ILE A 183 9.37 -13.58 30.42
CA ILE A 183 9.17 -14.56 31.49
C ILE A 183 10.08 -14.12 32.64
N SER A 184 9.48 -13.43 33.62
CA SER A 184 10.11 -13.00 34.87
C SER A 184 10.36 -14.16 35.83
#